data_AF-A0A851UVB0-F1
#
_entry.id   AF-A0A851UVB0-F1
#
_cell.length_a   1.000
_cell.length_b   1.000
_cell.length_c   1.000
_cell.angle_alpha   90.00
_cell.angle_beta   90.00
_cell.angle_gamma   90.00
#
_symmetry.space_group_name_H-M   'P 1'
#
loop_
_entity.id
_entity.type
_entity.pdbx_description
1 polymer ?
#
loop_
_entity_poly.entity_id
_entity_poly.type
_entity_poly.pdbx_seq_one_letter_code
_entity_poly.pdbx_strand_id
1 'polypeptide(L)'
;VEHKTGIPHSPTGQAVVERTHQTLKQVLARQSSTTVEMSPQQKLCKAIFTINFLNCPFENMSPPVVRHFNSGNQFKFSKHPPVLIRDSETWETKGPYELV
;
A
#
# COMPACT_ATOMS: atom_id res chain seq x y z
N VAL A 1 -16.14 -14.71 -3.85
CA VAL A 1 -14.69 -14.42 -3.91
C VAL A 1 -14.21 -14.83 -5.29
N GLU A 2 -13.61 -13.91 -6.05
CA GLU A 2 -13.03 -14.22 -7.36
C GLU A 2 -11.53 -14.56 -7.17
N HIS A 3 -11.04 -15.60 -7.82
CA HIS A 3 -9.65 -16.06 -7.68
C HIS A 3 -8.84 -15.65 -8.90
N LYS A 4 -7.84 -14.79 -8.72
CA LYS A 4 -6.90 -14.38 -9.76
C LYS A 4 -5.49 -14.80 -9.37
N THR A 5 -4.80 -15.50 -10.25
CA THR A 5 -3.40 -15.92 -10.08
C THR A 5 -2.49 -15.09 -10.98
N GLY A 6 -1.22 -14.94 -10.56
CA GLY A 6 -0.20 -14.23 -11.32
C GLY A 6 0.52 -15.13 -12.32
N ILE A 7 1.53 -14.56 -12.98
CA ILE A 7 2.43 -15.28 -13.88
C ILE A 7 3.27 -16.26 -13.04
N PRO A 8 3.35 -17.55 -13.43
CA PRO A 8 4.19 -18.53 -12.74
C PRO A 8 5.62 -18.04 -12.57
N HIS A 9 6.19 -18.26 -11.38
CA HIS A 9 7.57 -17.90 -11.01
C HIS A 9 7.93 -16.41 -11.09
N SER A 10 6.96 -15.51 -11.35
CA SER A 10 7.19 -14.07 -11.35
C SER A 10 6.64 -13.43 -10.06
N PRO A 11 7.48 -12.86 -9.18
CA PRO A 11 7.02 -12.23 -7.94
C PRO A 11 6.38 -10.86 -8.18
N THR A 12 6.55 -10.26 -9.37
CA THR A 12 6.17 -8.88 -9.67
C THR A 12 4.66 -8.64 -9.51
N GLY A 13 3.83 -9.65 -9.81
CA GLY A 13 2.37 -9.56 -9.62
C GLY A 13 1.94 -9.39 -8.16
N GLN A 14 2.82 -9.67 -7.20
CA GLN A 14 2.57 -9.55 -5.75
C GLN A 14 3.50 -8.54 -5.07
N ALA A 15 4.17 -7.67 -5.83
CA ALA A 15 5.16 -6.73 -5.31
C ALA A 15 4.64 -5.84 -4.15
N VAL A 16 3.35 -5.47 -4.16
CA VAL A 16 2.72 -4.70 -3.08
C VAL A 16 2.69 -5.51 -1.76
N VAL A 17 2.35 -6.80 -1.84
CA VAL A 17 2.35 -7.71 -0.68
C VAL A 17 3.78 -7.95 -0.20
N GLU A 18 4.73 -8.15 -1.11
CA GLU A 18 6.13 -8.35 -0.73
C GLU A 18 6.75 -7.12 -0.07
N ARG A 19 6.45 -5.91 -0.55
CA ARG A 19 6.81 -4.67 0.15
C ARG A 19 6.20 -4.61 1.55
N THR A 20 4.94 -5.03 1.69
CA THR A 20 4.25 -5.08 2.99
C THR A 20 4.93 -6.07 3.94
N HIS A 21 5.38 -7.24 3.45
CA HIS A 21 6.17 -8.18 4.24
C HIS A 21 7.49 -7.57 4.72
N GLN A 22 8.18 -6.82 3.87
CA GLN A 22 9.40 -6.12 4.25
C GLN A 22 9.15 -5.12 5.39
N THR A 23 8.10 -4.30 5.29
CA THR A 23 7.71 -3.36 6.35
C THR A 23 7.38 -4.08 7.65
N LEU A 24 6.62 -5.18 7.60
CA LEU A 24 6.27 -5.97 8.78
C LEU A 24 7.52 -6.54 9.47
N LYS A 25 8.45 -7.11 8.71
CA LYS A 25 9.72 -7.64 9.24
C LYS A 25 10.55 -6.55 9.91
N GLN A 26 10.61 -5.35 9.33
CA GLN A 26 11.32 -4.21 9.92
C GLN A 26 10.70 -3.78 11.27
N VAL A 27 9.37 -3.70 11.35
CA VAL A 27 8.68 -3.34 12.60
C VAL A 27 8.90 -4.42 13.67
N LEU A 28 8.80 -5.70 13.31
CA LEU A 28 9.07 -6.81 14.24
C LEU A 28 10.51 -6.79 14.77
N ALA A 29 11.50 -6.52 13.91
CA ALA A 29 12.91 -6.40 14.31
C ALA A 29 13.17 -5.21 15.25
N ARG A 30 12.41 -4.11 15.11
CA ARG A 30 12.47 -2.97 16.04
C ARG A 30 11.81 -3.28 17.38
N GLN A 31 10.82 -4.15 17.41
CA GLN A 31 10.16 -4.55 18.66
C GLN A 31 11.03 -5.47 19.51
N SER A 32 11.90 -6.29 18.90
CA SER A 32 12.77 -7.21 19.63
C SER A 32 13.86 -6.54 20.46
N SER A 33 14.08 -5.23 20.31
CA SER A 33 14.96 -4.46 21.21
C SER A 33 14.27 -4.05 22.53
N THR A 34 12.96 -4.32 22.70
CA THR A 34 12.22 -3.98 23.91
C THR A 34 12.36 -5.11 24.95
N THR A 35 12.66 -4.76 26.20
CA THR A 35 13.01 -5.68 27.32
C THR A 35 11.87 -6.59 27.80
N VAL A 36 10.66 -6.46 27.25
CA VAL A 36 9.49 -7.26 27.67
C VAL A 36 9.37 -8.48 26.75
N GLU A 37 9.48 -9.69 27.32
CA GLU A 37 9.13 -10.90 26.59
C GLU A 37 7.64 -10.87 26.22
N MET A 38 7.39 -10.82 24.90
CA MET A 38 6.06 -10.91 24.30
C MET A 38 5.93 -12.21 23.54
N SER A 39 4.74 -12.84 23.58
CA SER A 39 4.42 -13.98 22.72
C SER A 39 4.49 -13.58 21.23
N PRO A 40 4.68 -14.54 20.31
CA PRO A 40 4.66 -14.25 18.87
C PRO A 40 3.40 -13.51 18.40
N GLN A 41 2.24 -13.86 18.96
CA GLN A 41 0.95 -13.22 18.67
C GLN A 41 0.92 -11.78 19.15
N GLN A 42 1.41 -11.50 20.37
CA GLN A 42 1.47 -10.15 20.91
C GLN A 42 2.39 -9.25 20.08
N LYS A 43 3.55 -9.77 19.65
CA LYS A 43 4.47 -9.05 18.74
C LYS A 43 3.76 -8.72 17.43
N LEU A 44 3.08 -9.70 16.84
CA LEU A 44 2.34 -9.51 15.59
C LEU A 44 1.21 -8.47 15.74
N CYS A 45 0.37 -8.59 16.77
CA CYS A 45 -0.71 -7.63 17.04
C CYS A 45 -0.17 -6.21 17.21
N LYS A 46 0.91 -6.04 18.00
CA LYS A 46 1.57 -4.74 18.18
C LYS A 46 2.10 -4.19 16.86
N ALA A 47 2.72 -5.03 16.04
CA ALA A 47 3.29 -4.62 14.75
C ALA A 47 2.22 -4.15 13.76
N ILE A 48 1.15 -4.95 13.63
CA ILE A 48 0.00 -4.62 12.76
C ILE A 48 -0.68 -3.34 13.25
N PHE A 49 -0.83 -3.17 14.57
CA PHE A 49 -1.39 -1.94 15.14
C PHE A 49 -0.54 -0.72 14.77
N THR A 50 0.78 -0.79 14.98
CA THR A 50 1.69 0.29 14.58
C THR A 50 1.58 0.61 13.10
N ILE A 51 1.59 -0.40 12.23
CA ILE A 51 1.53 -0.21 10.77
C ILE A 51 0.22 0.43 10.33
N ASN A 52 -0.92 -0.02 10.87
CA ASN A 52 -2.23 0.40 10.37
C ASN A 52 -2.78 1.68 11.03
N PHE A 53 -2.42 1.94 12.28
CA PHE A 53 -3.02 3.01 13.08
C PHE A 53 -2.06 4.14 13.44
N LEU A 54 -0.74 3.88 13.48
CA LEU A 54 0.25 4.87 13.94
C LEU A 54 1.20 5.34 12.84
N ASN A 55 1.26 4.63 11.70
CA ASN A 55 2.16 5.00 10.62
C ASN A 55 1.55 6.11 9.76
N CYS A 56 1.98 7.35 9.97
CA CYS A 56 1.57 8.50 9.16
C CYS A 56 2.76 9.04 8.36
N PRO A 57 2.76 8.96 7.02
CA PRO A 57 3.78 9.63 6.22
C PRO A 57 3.66 11.15 6.32
N PHE A 58 4.79 11.86 6.16
CA PHE A 58 4.85 13.32 6.28
C PHE A 58 3.88 14.05 5.33
N GLU A 59 3.76 13.56 4.09
CA GLU A 59 2.91 14.14 3.05
C GLU A 59 1.42 13.87 3.26
N ASN A 60 1.08 12.86 4.06
CA ASN A 60 -0.30 12.48 4.33
C ASN A 60 -0.43 12.03 5.78
N MET A 61 -0.79 12.98 6.65
CA MET A 61 -0.95 12.80 8.09
C MET A 61 -2.07 11.82 8.50
N SER A 62 -2.73 11.15 7.54
CA SER A 62 -3.74 10.13 7.82
C SER A 62 -3.14 8.72 7.88
N PRO A 63 -3.39 7.96 8.96
CA PRO A 63 -2.92 6.57 9.05
C PRO A 63 -3.68 5.66 8.07
N PRO A 64 -3.11 4.50 7.67
CA PRO A 64 -3.73 3.58 6.71
C PRO A 64 -5.17 3.18 7.03
N VAL A 65 -5.53 3.06 8.31
CA VAL A 65 -6.90 2.75 8.73
C VAL A 65 -7.91 3.81 8.26
N VAL A 66 -7.53 5.09 8.31
CA VAL A 66 -8.39 6.19 7.87
C VAL A 66 -8.60 6.09 6.37
N ARG A 67 -7.54 5.82 5.61
CA ARG A 67 -7.64 5.60 4.16
C ARG A 67 -8.51 4.40 3.82
N HIS A 68 -8.37 3.28 4.54
CA HIS A 68 -9.14 2.06 4.29
C HIS A 68 -10.65 2.33 4.38
N PHE A 69 -11.12 2.97 5.46
CA PHE A 69 -12.55 3.25 5.67
C PHE A 69 -13.06 4.49 4.92
N ASN A 70 -12.21 5.47 4.62
CA ASN A 70 -12.59 6.71 3.93
C ASN A 70 -12.20 6.73 2.44
N SER A 71 -11.89 5.56 1.85
CA SER A 71 -11.43 5.38 0.47
C SER A 71 -12.31 6.10 -0.57
N GLY A 72 -13.59 6.31 -0.26
CA GLY A 72 -14.56 6.94 -1.16
C GLY A 72 -14.45 8.47 -1.29
N ASN A 73 -13.79 9.20 -0.38
CA ASN A 73 -13.84 10.68 -0.38
C ASN A 73 -12.46 11.37 -0.31
N GLN A 74 -11.39 10.69 0.12
CA GLN A 74 -10.10 11.36 0.36
C GLN A 74 -9.22 11.55 -0.88
N PHE A 75 -9.42 10.73 -1.92
CA PHE A 75 -8.65 10.79 -3.18
C PHE A 75 -9.53 11.06 -4.40
N LYS A 76 -10.82 11.39 -4.20
CA LYS A 76 -11.64 11.90 -5.30
C LYS A 76 -11.17 13.30 -5.61
N PHE A 77 -10.47 13.46 -6.73
CA PHE A 77 -10.19 14.77 -7.26
C PHE A 77 -11.52 15.47 -7.54
N SER A 78 -11.68 16.70 -7.05
CA SER A 78 -12.87 17.50 -7.39
C SER A 78 -12.94 17.84 -8.87
N LYS A 79 -11.79 17.78 -9.56
CA LYS A 79 -11.63 17.85 -11.00
C LYS A 79 -10.50 16.89 -11.41
N HIS A 80 -10.80 15.95 -12.29
CA HIS A 80 -9.80 15.04 -12.83
C HIS A 80 -9.03 15.76 -13.96
N PRO A 81 -7.71 15.97 -13.83
CA PRO A 81 -6.94 16.68 -14.84
C PRO A 81 -6.88 15.86 -16.16
N PRO A 82 -6.93 16.53 -17.33
CA PRO A 82 -6.71 15.86 -18.60
C PRO A 82 -5.26 15.40 -18.71
N VAL A 83 -5.05 14.12 -19.03
CA VAL A 83 -3.74 13.49 -19.19
C VAL A 83 -3.54 12.96 -20.60
N LEU A 84 -2.30 13.02 -21.07
CA LEU A 84 -1.86 12.37 -22.31
C LEU A 84 -1.21 11.03 -21.95
N ILE A 85 -1.53 9.98 -22.69
CA ILE A 85 -0.98 8.63 -22.48
C ILE A 85 -0.13 8.27 -23.68
N ARG A 86 1.11 7.83 -23.44
CA ARG A 86 1.95 7.25 -24.49
C ARG A 86 1.59 5.79 -24.67
N ASP A 87 1.12 5.46 -25.85
CA ASP A 87 0.74 4.12 -26.24
C ASP A 87 2.01 3.27 -26.45
N SER A 88 2.11 2.14 -25.74
CA SER A 88 3.31 1.30 -25.75
C SER A 88 3.48 0.49 -27.04
N GLU A 89 2.41 0.29 -27.81
CA GLU A 89 2.42 -0.50 -29.05
C GLU A 89 2.72 0.40 -30.26
N THR A 90 2.08 1.56 -30.33
CA THR A 90 2.18 2.51 -31.45
C THR A 90 3.21 3.63 -31.22
N TRP A 91 3.69 3.82 -29.98
CA TRP A 91 4.58 4.91 -29.55
C TRP A 91 4.01 6.32 -29.70
N GLU A 92 2.75 6.44 -30.13
CA GLU A 92 2.04 7.70 -30.25
C GLU A 92 1.56 8.19 -28.88
N THR A 93 1.47 9.52 -28.73
CA THR A 93 0.89 10.14 -27.55
C THR A 93 -0.58 10.47 -27.83
N LYS A 94 -1.50 9.81 -27.12
CA LYS A 94 -2.96 9.94 -27.32
C LYS A 94 -3.59 10.73 -26.17
N GLY A 95 -4.71 11.40 -26.43
CA GLY A 95 -5.50 12.12 -25.43
C GLY A 95 -6.09 13.44 -25.94
N PRO A 96 -6.63 14.29 -25.03
CA PRO A 96 -6.63 14.13 -23.57
C PRO A 96 -7.63 13.09 -23.05
N TYR A 97 -7.24 12.35 -22.01
CA TYR A 97 -8.10 11.45 -21.23
C TYR A 97 -8.27 11.97 -19.81
N GLU A 98 -9.36 11.60 -19.15
CA GLU A 98 -9.58 11.93 -17.74
C GLU A 98 -8.76 10.99 -16.84
N LEU A 99 -8.01 11.54 -15.88
CA LEU A 99 -7.29 10.73 -14.88
C LEU A 99 -8.26 10.15 -13.86
N VAL A 100 -8.52 8.85 -13.95
CA VAL A 100 -9.42 8.09 -13.05
C VAL A 100 -8.80 7.81 -11.69
#